data_AF-A0A966P8V6-F1
#
_entry.id   AF-A0A966P8V6-F1
#
_cell.length_a   1.000
_cell.length_b   1.000
_cell.length_c   1.000
_cell.angle_alpha   90.00
_cell.angle_beta   90.00
_cell.angle_gamma   90.00
#
_symmetry.space_group_name_H-M   'P 1'
#
loop_
_entity.id
_entity.type
_entity.pdbx_description
1 polymer ?
#
loop_
_entity_poly.entity_id
_entity_poly.type
_entity_poly.pdbx_seq_one_letter_code
_entity_poly.pdbx_strand_id
1 'polypeptide(L)'
;MVTRKLAKPGKSGIVAMLLLGLGLLLSSCSNPSDAASFSGGKISVERLQLSVSTIIDERVKFQTTPQDGYSGAGLTRNQLDFHIFTALLNQIAKERNVAALPGEIAARRADLLQSVGGQEQLSLALVNAGIASIDFDQYLSLLVLQEKLQPIIAPGATDNSQVLQTLRKLLAETAVKMKLTVNPRYGKWNIETNQVEEIDPTGGALPKAQN
;
A
#
# COMPACT_ATOMS: atom_id res chain seq x y z
N MET A 1 -82.08 31.36 -15.16
CA MET A 1 -82.60 30.02 -14.85
C MET A 1 -81.42 29.15 -14.46
N VAL A 2 -81.51 28.52 -13.29
CA VAL A 2 -80.43 27.92 -12.51
C VAL A 2 -80.00 26.57 -13.07
N THR A 3 -78.69 26.32 -13.16
CA THR A 3 -78.11 24.98 -12.88
C THR A 3 -76.75 25.12 -12.20
N ARG A 4 -76.72 24.83 -10.90
CA ARG A 4 -75.51 24.51 -10.12
C ARG A 4 -74.99 23.12 -10.49
N LYS A 5 -73.68 22.93 -10.43
CA LYS A 5 -72.92 21.73 -9.98
C LYS A 5 -71.43 22.11 -10.05
N LEU A 6 -70.50 21.75 -9.18
CA LEU A 6 -70.44 21.09 -7.88
C LEU A 6 -68.97 21.31 -7.42
N ALA A 7 -68.76 21.68 -6.16
CA ALA A 7 -67.42 21.85 -5.58
C ALA A 7 -66.68 20.51 -5.45
N LYS A 8 -65.34 20.53 -5.50
CA LYS A 8 -64.49 19.56 -4.81
C LYS A 8 -63.25 20.23 -4.19
N PRO A 9 -62.73 19.68 -3.08
CA PRO A 9 -62.12 20.43 -1.99
C PRO A 9 -60.59 20.40 -2.01
N GLY A 10 -60.00 21.38 -1.33
CA GLY A 10 -58.56 21.54 -1.18
C GLY A 10 -57.89 20.44 -0.36
N LYS A 11 -56.56 20.42 -0.46
CA LYS A 11 -55.67 19.82 0.53
C LYS A 11 -54.38 20.65 0.63
N SER A 12 -54.17 21.20 1.80
CA SER A 12 -52.87 21.65 2.31
C SER A 12 -51.85 20.50 2.31
N GLY A 13 -50.58 20.83 2.07
CA GLY A 13 -49.41 19.97 2.28
C GLY A 13 -48.16 20.73 1.80
N ILE A 14 -47.50 21.48 2.67
CA ILE A 14 -46.28 21.07 3.41
C ILE A 14 -45.14 20.65 2.47
N VAL A 15 -44.19 21.58 2.33
CA VAL A 15 -42.73 21.44 2.42
C VAL A 15 -42.05 20.28 1.68
N ALA A 16 -41.16 20.62 0.75
CA ALA A 16 -39.81 20.06 0.71
C ALA A 16 -38.90 20.93 -0.19
N MET A 17 -38.00 21.70 0.42
CA MET A 17 -36.81 22.23 -0.24
C MET A 17 -35.95 21.04 -0.68
N LEU A 18 -35.95 20.73 -1.97
CA LEU A 18 -34.96 19.85 -2.57
C LEU A 18 -33.67 20.65 -2.76
N LEU A 19 -32.87 20.70 -1.70
CA LEU A 19 -31.43 20.94 -1.80
C LEU A 19 -30.84 19.72 -2.53
N LEU A 20 -30.68 19.82 -3.85
CA LEU A 20 -29.79 18.92 -4.57
C LEU A 20 -28.38 19.18 -4.07
N GLY A 21 -27.95 18.41 -3.06
CA GLY A 21 -26.57 18.30 -2.65
C GLY A 21 -25.77 17.72 -3.80
N LEU A 22 -25.16 18.60 -4.60
CA LEU A 22 -24.07 18.22 -5.48
C LEU A 22 -22.86 17.93 -4.58
N GLY A 23 -22.82 16.71 -4.04
CA GLY A 23 -21.63 16.17 -3.41
C GLY A 23 -20.55 16.02 -4.47
N LEU A 24 -19.86 17.12 -4.78
CA LEU A 24 -18.53 17.08 -5.34
C LEU A 24 -17.67 16.41 -4.27
N LEU A 25 -17.64 15.07 -4.33
CA LEU A 25 -16.60 14.29 -3.69
C LEU A 25 -15.31 14.91 -4.25
N LEU A 26 -14.62 15.67 -3.38
CA LEU A 26 -13.29 16.18 -3.62
C LEU A 26 -12.48 14.99 -4.09
N SER A 27 -12.33 14.86 -5.40
CA SER A 27 -11.42 13.92 -6.00
C SER A 27 -10.08 14.41 -5.53
N SER A 28 -9.59 13.82 -4.43
CA SER A 28 -8.27 14.07 -3.89
C SER A 28 -7.34 14.14 -5.09
N CYS A 29 -6.64 15.26 -5.25
CA CYS A 29 -5.88 15.59 -6.45
C CYS A 29 -4.63 14.70 -6.62
N SER A 30 -4.78 13.38 -6.51
CA SER A 30 -3.79 12.43 -7.01
C SER A 30 -3.75 12.57 -8.52
N ASN A 31 -2.58 12.88 -9.08
CA ASN A 31 -2.38 12.82 -10.51
C ASN A 31 -2.70 11.39 -10.98
N PRO A 32 -3.39 11.21 -12.12
CA PRO A 32 -3.74 9.87 -12.62
C PRO A 32 -2.51 9.00 -12.91
N SER A 33 -1.32 9.60 -13.02
CA SER A 33 -0.03 8.94 -13.22
C SER A 33 0.68 8.52 -11.92
N ASP A 34 0.12 8.82 -10.75
CA ASP A 34 0.66 8.42 -9.46
C ASP A 34 -0.17 7.24 -8.90
N ALA A 35 0.52 6.18 -8.45
CA ALA A 35 -0.09 5.05 -7.75
C ALA A 35 -0.33 5.37 -6.27
N ALA A 36 0.57 6.15 -5.66
CA ALA A 36 0.38 6.78 -4.37
C ALA A 36 1.15 8.11 -4.31
N SER A 37 0.68 9.04 -3.50
CA SER A 37 1.33 10.34 -3.31
C SER A 37 1.34 10.75 -1.84
N PHE A 38 2.36 11.52 -1.47
CA PHE A 38 2.57 11.96 -0.09
C PHE A 38 3.44 13.23 -0.04
N SER A 39 3.49 13.86 1.12
CA SER A 39 4.31 15.04 1.38
C SER A 39 5.78 14.64 1.28
N GLY A 40 6.47 15.13 0.25
CA GLY A 40 7.87 14.82 -0.03
C GLY A 40 8.12 13.82 -1.16
N GLY A 41 7.07 13.28 -1.81
CA GLY A 41 7.28 12.39 -2.95
C GLY A 41 6.03 11.69 -3.46
N LYS A 42 6.25 10.74 -4.36
CA LYS A 42 5.20 9.94 -4.98
C LYS A 42 5.75 8.61 -5.45
N ILE A 43 4.85 7.66 -5.66
CA ILE A 43 5.11 6.40 -6.34
C ILE A 43 4.38 6.49 -7.68
N SER A 44 5.12 6.57 -8.78
CA SER A 44 4.51 6.65 -10.11
C SER A 44 3.93 5.30 -10.52
N VAL A 45 2.91 5.33 -11.39
CA VAL A 45 2.36 4.13 -12.02
C VAL A 45 3.44 3.38 -12.79
N GLU A 46 4.33 4.10 -13.50
CA GLU A 46 5.46 3.53 -14.22
C GLU A 46 6.40 2.74 -13.30
N ARG A 47 6.77 3.32 -12.15
CA ARG A 47 7.66 2.67 -11.19
C ARG A 47 7.05 1.39 -10.60
N LEU A 48 5.75 1.45 -10.30
CA LEU A 48 4.99 0.30 -9.81
C LEU A 48 4.91 -0.80 -10.87
N GLN A 49 4.58 -0.42 -12.12
CA GLN A 49 4.49 -1.36 -13.24
C GLN A 49 5.83 -2.03 -13.52
N LEU A 50 6.93 -1.29 -13.43
CA LEU A 50 8.27 -1.83 -13.62
C LEU A 50 8.59 -2.94 -12.59
N SER A 51 8.27 -2.75 -11.30
CA SER A 51 8.42 -3.82 -10.29
C SER A 51 7.59 -5.06 -10.63
N VAL A 52 6.33 -4.85 -11.02
CA VAL A 52 5.41 -5.95 -11.35
C VAL A 52 5.90 -6.72 -12.58
N SER A 53 6.29 -6.03 -13.65
CA SER A 53 6.79 -6.67 -14.87
C SER A 53 8.10 -7.40 -14.62
N THR A 54 9.03 -6.84 -13.84
CA THR A 54 10.27 -7.53 -13.47
C THR A 54 9.99 -8.87 -12.79
N ILE A 55 9.06 -8.93 -11.83
CA ILE A 55 8.70 -10.20 -11.18
C ILE A 55 8.10 -11.19 -12.19
N ILE A 56 7.21 -10.73 -13.06
CA ILE A 56 6.57 -11.59 -14.07
C ILE A 56 7.61 -12.16 -15.03
N ASP A 57 8.50 -11.31 -15.55
CA ASP A 57 9.56 -11.71 -16.48
C ASP A 57 10.53 -12.69 -15.81
N GLU A 58 10.86 -12.48 -14.54
CA GLU A 58 11.71 -13.38 -13.77
C GLU A 58 11.03 -14.72 -13.49
N ARG A 59 9.71 -14.75 -13.21
CA ARG A 59 8.95 -15.99 -13.04
C ARG A 59 8.98 -16.83 -14.31
N VAL A 60 8.83 -16.17 -15.46
CA VAL A 60 8.97 -16.82 -16.78
C VAL A 60 10.38 -17.34 -16.98
N LYS A 61 11.41 -16.50 -16.74
CA LYS A 61 12.83 -16.87 -16.88
C LYS A 61 13.20 -18.11 -16.06
N PHE A 62 12.76 -18.16 -14.81
CA PHE A 62 13.07 -19.26 -13.88
C PHE A 62 12.03 -20.38 -13.91
N GLN A 63 11.01 -20.28 -14.76
CA GLN A 63 9.92 -21.26 -14.88
C GLN A 63 9.26 -21.59 -13.52
N THR A 64 9.10 -20.56 -12.67
CA THR A 64 8.54 -20.71 -11.32
C THR A 64 7.15 -20.09 -11.22
N THR A 65 6.26 -20.79 -10.53
CA THR A 65 4.95 -20.29 -10.11
C THR A 65 4.85 -20.52 -8.60
N PRO A 66 5.16 -19.51 -7.78
CA PRO A 66 5.14 -19.68 -6.34
C PRO A 66 3.71 -20.01 -5.88
N GLN A 67 3.55 -21.14 -5.19
CA GLN A 67 2.24 -21.70 -4.83
C GLN A 67 1.37 -20.70 -4.03
N ASP A 68 1.99 -20.00 -3.08
CA ASP A 68 1.33 -19.00 -2.23
C ASP A 68 1.71 -17.57 -2.66
N GLY A 69 2.24 -17.40 -3.88
CA GLY A 69 2.69 -16.11 -4.38
C GLY A 69 1.53 -15.26 -4.90
N TYR A 70 1.62 -13.94 -4.66
CA TYR A 70 0.67 -13.00 -5.25
C TYR A 70 0.70 -13.02 -6.78
N SER A 71 -0.47 -12.81 -7.40
CA SER A 71 -0.66 -12.69 -8.85
C SER A 71 -1.63 -11.56 -9.19
N GLY A 72 -1.67 -11.13 -10.46
CA GLY A 72 -2.61 -10.13 -10.97
C GLY A 72 -2.68 -8.85 -10.14
N ALA A 73 -3.91 -8.46 -9.75
CA ALA A 73 -4.16 -7.28 -8.91
C ALA A 73 -3.56 -7.41 -7.51
N GLY A 74 -3.50 -8.62 -6.95
CA GLY A 74 -2.87 -8.90 -5.66
C GLY A 74 -1.36 -8.64 -5.70
N LEU A 75 -0.68 -9.06 -6.76
CA LEU A 75 0.75 -8.76 -6.96
C LEU A 75 0.98 -7.26 -7.07
N THR A 76 0.15 -6.58 -7.86
CA THR A 76 0.24 -5.12 -8.04
C THR A 76 0.07 -4.38 -6.71
N ARG A 77 -0.91 -4.77 -5.89
CA ARG A 77 -1.10 -4.21 -4.54
C ARG A 77 0.08 -4.49 -3.62
N ASN A 78 0.58 -5.73 -3.62
CA ASN A 78 1.74 -6.11 -2.81
C ASN A 78 3.00 -5.30 -3.17
N GLN A 79 3.25 -5.03 -4.46
CA GLN A 79 4.36 -4.16 -4.86
C GLN A 79 4.13 -2.69 -4.47
N LEU A 80 2.88 -2.22 -4.54
CA LEU A 80 2.55 -0.88 -4.06
C LEU A 80 2.76 -0.76 -2.54
N ASP A 81 2.36 -1.77 -1.77
CA ASP A 81 2.62 -1.86 -0.33
C ASP A 81 4.10 -1.83 -0.01
N PHE A 82 4.93 -2.56 -0.76
CA PHE A 82 6.38 -2.51 -0.61
C PHE A 82 6.94 -1.10 -0.79
N HIS A 83 6.52 -0.38 -1.84
CA HIS A 83 6.99 0.98 -2.10
C HIS A 83 6.50 1.98 -1.06
N ILE A 84 5.24 1.85 -0.60
CA ILE A 84 4.69 2.69 0.46
C ILE A 84 5.43 2.43 1.77
N PHE A 85 5.58 1.16 2.16
CA PHE A 85 6.34 0.78 3.35
C PHE A 85 7.77 1.32 3.29
N THR A 86 8.41 1.25 2.13
CA THR A 86 9.74 1.81 1.90
C THR A 86 9.77 3.31 2.19
N ALA A 87 8.81 4.08 1.66
CA ALA A 87 8.74 5.51 1.91
C ALA A 87 8.50 5.83 3.39
N LEU A 88 7.58 5.12 4.04
CA LEU A 88 7.24 5.34 5.45
C LEU A 88 8.40 4.98 6.38
N LEU A 89 9.05 3.83 6.19
CA LEU A 89 10.17 3.42 7.03
C LEU A 89 11.38 4.34 6.88
N ASN A 90 11.68 4.78 5.65
CA ASN A 90 12.73 5.77 5.41
C ASN A 90 12.44 7.10 6.12
N GLN A 91 11.18 7.54 6.13
CA GLN A 91 10.80 8.74 6.87
C GLN A 91 10.96 8.54 8.39
N ILE A 92 10.54 7.40 8.94
CA ILE A 92 10.74 7.03 10.36
C ILE A 92 12.22 7.04 10.72
N ALA A 93 13.07 6.48 9.86
CA ALA A 93 14.52 6.43 10.04
C ALA A 93 15.14 7.83 10.02
N LYS A 94 14.77 8.65 9.03
CA LYS A 94 15.21 10.04 8.93
C LYS A 94 14.89 10.85 10.18
N GLU A 95 13.68 10.71 10.71
CA GLU A 95 13.26 11.42 11.94
C GLU A 95 14.04 10.99 13.19
N ARG A 96 14.69 9.83 13.16
CA ARG A 96 15.52 9.29 14.24
C ARG A 96 17.02 9.38 13.94
N ASN A 97 17.40 10.08 12.87
CA ASN A 97 18.78 10.19 12.40
C ASN A 97 19.44 8.82 12.16
N VAL A 98 18.65 7.85 11.69
CA VAL A 98 19.10 6.52 11.27
C VAL A 98 19.18 6.48 9.75
N ALA A 99 20.24 5.89 9.22
CA ALA A 99 20.40 5.61 7.80
C ALA A 99 20.96 4.20 7.61
N ALA A 100 20.57 3.53 6.53
CA ALA A 100 21.25 2.34 6.04
C ALA A 100 22.45 2.79 5.20
N LEU A 101 23.65 2.42 5.63
CA LEU A 101 24.89 2.81 4.97
C LEU A 101 25.20 1.86 3.80
N PRO A 102 25.87 2.33 2.74
CA PRO A 102 26.23 1.47 1.60
C PRO A 102 27.00 0.21 2.01
N GLY A 103 27.89 0.30 3.01
CA GLY A 103 28.63 -0.85 3.53
C GLY A 103 27.74 -1.88 4.24
N GLU A 104 26.69 -1.45 4.95
CA GLU A 104 25.74 -2.33 5.62
C GLU A 104 24.86 -3.08 4.61
N ILE A 105 24.44 -2.39 3.55
CA ILE A 105 23.69 -2.97 2.44
C ILE A 105 24.54 -4.00 1.70
N ALA A 106 25.80 -3.67 1.40
CA ALA A 106 26.74 -4.57 0.75
C ALA A 106 27.03 -5.82 1.61
N ALA A 107 27.20 -5.65 2.93
CA ALA A 107 27.36 -6.78 3.85
C ALA A 107 26.12 -7.68 3.85
N ARG A 108 24.91 -7.11 3.97
CA ARG A 108 23.67 -7.89 3.91
C ARG A 108 23.50 -8.65 2.59
N ARG A 109 23.89 -8.04 1.47
CA ARG A 109 23.91 -8.70 0.16
C ARG A 109 24.85 -9.91 0.15
N ALA A 110 26.06 -9.75 0.68
CA ALA A 110 27.04 -10.82 0.76
C ALA A 110 26.54 -11.99 1.63
N ASP A 111 25.94 -11.68 2.79
CA ASP A 111 25.35 -12.68 3.69
C ASP A 111 24.24 -13.48 3.01
N LEU A 112 23.34 -12.80 2.28
CA LEU A 112 22.27 -13.47 1.54
C LEU A 112 22.81 -14.31 0.39
N LEU A 113 23.77 -13.81 -0.38
CA LEU A 113 24.42 -14.57 -1.46
C LEU A 113 25.05 -15.86 -0.94
N GLN A 114 25.76 -15.78 0.20
CA GLN A 114 26.34 -16.95 0.83
C GLN A 114 25.26 -17.91 1.32
N SER A 115 24.20 -17.40 1.95
CA SER A 115 23.13 -18.21 2.54
C SER A 115 22.30 -18.98 1.52
N VAL A 116 22.02 -18.36 0.36
CA VAL A 116 21.22 -18.98 -0.70
C VAL A 116 22.05 -19.81 -1.67
N GLY A 117 23.38 -19.71 -1.62
CA GLY A 117 24.29 -20.53 -2.43
C GLY A 117 24.70 -19.92 -3.77
N GLY A 118 24.56 -18.59 -3.95
CA GLY A 118 25.06 -17.87 -5.13
C GLY A 118 24.03 -16.95 -5.80
N GLN A 119 24.45 -16.30 -6.88
CA GLN A 119 23.66 -15.28 -7.58
C GLN A 119 22.41 -15.84 -8.26
N GLU A 120 22.47 -17.05 -8.80
CA GLU A 120 21.34 -17.70 -9.45
C GLU A 120 20.26 -18.07 -8.43
N GLN A 121 20.68 -18.71 -7.32
CA GLN A 121 19.78 -19.07 -6.22
C GLN A 121 19.19 -17.83 -5.53
N LEU A 122 19.96 -16.74 -5.43
CA LEU A 122 19.43 -15.47 -4.95
C LEU A 122 18.31 -14.96 -5.86
N SER A 123 18.54 -14.95 -7.18
CA SER A 123 17.55 -14.49 -8.14
C SER A 123 16.26 -15.31 -8.07
N LEU A 124 16.39 -16.64 -7.95
CA LEU A 124 15.26 -17.55 -7.74
C LEU A 124 14.55 -17.30 -6.40
N ALA A 125 15.29 -17.05 -5.33
CA ALA A 125 14.72 -16.76 -4.01
C ALA A 125 13.92 -15.44 -4.01
N LEU A 126 14.44 -14.40 -4.67
CA LEU A 126 13.75 -13.11 -4.78
C LEU A 126 12.42 -13.23 -5.51
N VAL A 127 12.41 -13.86 -6.68
CA VAL A 127 11.19 -14.02 -7.46
C VAL A 127 10.16 -14.90 -6.75
N ASN A 128 10.60 -15.93 -6.02
CA ASN A 128 9.73 -16.76 -5.20
C ASN A 128 9.14 -15.99 -4.02
N ALA A 129 9.91 -15.06 -3.43
CA ALA A 129 9.45 -14.15 -2.39
C ALA A 129 8.59 -12.98 -2.93
N GLY A 130 8.43 -12.85 -4.25
CA GLY A 130 7.72 -11.71 -4.86
C GLY A 130 8.46 -10.39 -4.73
N ILE A 131 9.79 -10.43 -4.67
CA ILE A 131 10.66 -9.24 -4.63
C ILE A 131 11.22 -9.04 -6.03
N ALA A 132 10.93 -7.89 -6.66
CA ALA A 132 11.53 -7.56 -7.94
C ALA A 132 13.05 -7.34 -7.78
N SER A 133 13.88 -7.89 -8.66
CA SER A 133 15.33 -7.71 -8.55
C SER A 133 15.79 -6.25 -8.58
N ILE A 134 15.06 -5.38 -9.30
CA ILE A 134 15.29 -3.93 -9.33
C ILE A 134 15.03 -3.24 -7.97
N ASP A 135 14.27 -3.89 -7.09
CA ASP A 135 13.92 -3.42 -5.76
C ASP A 135 14.83 -4.01 -4.67
N PHE A 136 15.78 -4.86 -5.05
CA PHE A 136 16.55 -5.63 -4.09
C PHE A 136 17.42 -4.75 -3.18
N ASP A 137 18.07 -3.70 -3.70
CA ASP A 137 18.83 -2.78 -2.84
C ASP A 137 17.95 -2.03 -1.84
N GLN A 138 16.75 -1.61 -2.26
CA GLN A 138 15.76 -1.05 -1.34
C GLN A 138 15.37 -2.07 -0.28
N TYR A 139 15.09 -3.32 -0.67
CA TYR A 139 14.77 -4.39 0.26
C TYR A 139 15.89 -4.61 1.31
N LEU A 140 17.15 -4.66 0.87
CA LEU A 140 18.30 -4.76 1.77
C LEU A 140 18.40 -3.56 2.72
N SER A 141 18.20 -2.35 2.21
CA SER A 141 18.15 -1.14 3.02
C SER A 141 17.06 -1.22 4.09
N LEU A 142 15.88 -1.78 3.77
CA LEU A 142 14.81 -1.94 4.77
C LEU A 142 15.19 -2.92 5.87
N LEU A 143 15.84 -4.04 5.53
CA LEU A 143 16.33 -4.98 6.54
C LEU A 143 17.32 -4.31 7.52
N VAL A 144 18.26 -3.54 6.97
CA VAL A 144 19.23 -2.77 7.77
C VAL A 144 18.52 -1.73 8.64
N LEU A 145 17.56 -0.99 8.08
CA LEU A 145 16.81 0.01 8.83
C LEU A 145 15.96 -0.60 9.95
N GLN A 146 15.27 -1.72 9.69
CA GLN A 146 14.46 -2.41 10.70
C GLN A 146 15.31 -2.89 11.88
N GLU A 147 16.49 -3.44 11.60
CA GLU A 147 17.43 -3.86 12.63
C GLU A 147 17.94 -2.68 13.47
N LYS A 148 18.32 -1.58 12.81
CA LYS A 148 18.82 -0.38 13.51
C LYS A 148 17.73 0.36 14.28
N LEU A 149 16.50 0.34 13.78
CA LEU A 149 15.37 1.02 14.41
C LEU A 149 14.84 0.26 15.62
N GLN A 150 14.92 -1.07 15.63
CA GLN A 150 14.41 -1.91 16.73
C GLN A 150 14.77 -1.41 18.13
N PRO A 151 16.06 -1.24 18.49
CA PRO A 151 16.45 -0.80 19.83
C PRO A 151 16.08 0.66 20.13
N ILE A 152 15.77 1.47 19.09
CA ILE A 152 15.42 2.89 19.23
C ILE A 152 13.91 3.05 19.45
N ILE A 153 13.09 2.29 18.71
CA ILE A 153 11.63 2.44 18.76
C ILE A 153 11.01 1.67 19.92
N ALA A 154 11.62 0.57 20.34
CA ALA A 154 11.12 -0.29 21.40
C ALA A 154 12.24 -0.64 22.39
N PRO A 155 12.82 0.36 23.09
CA PRO A 155 13.89 0.12 24.04
C PRO A 155 13.40 -0.79 25.18
N GLY A 156 14.11 -1.88 25.43
CA GLY A 156 13.77 -2.84 26.48
C GLY A 156 12.64 -3.82 26.12
N ALA A 157 12.20 -3.88 24.86
CA ALA A 157 11.27 -4.91 24.43
C ALA A 157 11.84 -6.32 24.68
N THR A 158 11.06 -7.16 25.35
CA THR A 158 11.45 -8.53 25.71
C THR A 158 10.96 -9.56 24.70
N ASP A 159 10.11 -9.15 23.75
CA ASP A 159 9.57 -10.00 22.70
C ASP A 159 9.33 -9.21 21.39
N ASN A 160 9.26 -9.95 20.28
CA ASN A 160 9.11 -9.38 18.95
C ASN A 160 7.72 -8.75 18.71
N SER A 161 6.69 -9.13 19.47
CA SER A 161 5.34 -8.60 19.26
C SER A 161 5.25 -7.12 19.64
N GLN A 162 5.96 -6.71 20.69
CA GLN A 162 6.03 -5.31 21.14
C GLN A 162 6.70 -4.42 20.09
N VAL A 163 7.79 -4.92 19.49
CA VAL A 163 8.49 -4.26 18.37
C VAL A 163 7.53 -4.06 17.19
N LEU A 164 6.83 -5.12 16.78
CA LEU A 164 5.92 -5.07 15.64
C LEU A 164 4.74 -4.13 15.86
N GLN A 165 4.15 -4.12 17.06
CA GLN A 165 3.07 -3.20 17.41
C GLN A 165 3.55 -1.74 17.37
N THR A 166 4.73 -1.47 17.92
CA THR A 166 5.32 -0.13 17.92
C THR A 166 5.62 0.34 16.50
N LEU A 167 6.24 -0.52 15.68
CA LEU A 167 6.50 -0.22 14.28
C LEU A 167 5.20 0.05 13.50
N ARG A 168 4.17 -0.79 13.69
CA ARG A 168 2.85 -0.61 13.08
C ARG A 168 2.23 0.74 13.44
N LYS A 169 2.29 1.14 14.71
CA LYS A 169 1.83 2.46 15.15
C LYS A 169 2.61 3.59 14.50
N LEU A 170 3.93 3.49 14.45
CA LEU A 170 4.78 4.51 13.83
C LEU A 170 4.53 4.66 12.33
N LEU A 171 4.31 3.56 11.60
CA LEU A 171 3.95 3.59 10.18
C LEU A 171 2.62 4.31 9.97
N ALA A 172 1.62 4.02 10.80
CA ALA A 172 0.33 4.69 10.74
C ALA A 172 0.45 6.20 10.99
N GLU A 173 1.13 6.60 12.07
CA GLU A 173 1.38 8.01 12.40
C GLU A 173 2.14 8.72 11.27
N THR A 174 3.14 8.05 10.69
CA THR A 174 3.94 8.59 9.59
C THR A 174 3.11 8.74 8.32
N ALA A 175 2.24 7.78 7.98
CA ALA A 175 1.35 7.86 6.83
C ALA A 175 0.38 9.06 6.94
N VAL A 176 -0.16 9.32 8.14
CA VAL A 176 -1.00 10.50 8.41
C VAL A 176 -0.18 11.79 8.28
N LYS A 177 1.00 11.85 8.92
CA LYS A 177 1.88 13.03 8.88
C LYS A 177 2.30 13.37 7.45
N MET A 178 2.60 12.35 6.65
CA MET A 178 2.97 12.50 5.25
C MET A 178 1.75 12.75 4.35
N LYS A 179 0.51 12.68 4.85
CA LYS A 179 -0.71 12.80 4.05
C LYS A 179 -0.74 11.79 2.89
N LEU A 180 -0.42 10.53 3.20
CA LEU A 180 -0.43 9.44 2.23
C LEU A 180 -1.81 9.32 1.58
N THR A 181 -1.82 9.29 0.25
CA THR A 181 -2.99 9.00 -0.57
C THR A 181 -2.64 7.90 -1.55
N VAL A 182 -3.55 6.93 -1.69
CA VAL A 182 -3.43 5.83 -2.63
C VAL A 182 -4.43 6.05 -3.75
N ASN A 183 -4.02 5.83 -4.99
CA ASN A 183 -4.91 5.95 -6.13
C ASN A 183 -5.98 4.86 -6.04
N PRO A 184 -7.29 5.22 -6.06
CA PRO A 184 -8.39 4.28 -5.87
C PRO A 184 -8.41 3.09 -6.84
N ARG A 185 -7.74 3.20 -8.00
CA ARG A 185 -7.55 2.08 -8.93
C ARG A 185 -6.88 0.88 -8.27
N TYR A 186 -5.98 1.10 -7.32
CA TYR A 186 -5.21 0.04 -6.67
C TYR A 186 -5.82 -0.40 -5.34
N GLY A 187 -6.69 0.42 -4.75
CA GLY A 187 -7.33 0.14 -3.48
C GLY A 187 -7.38 1.36 -2.56
N LYS A 188 -7.61 1.10 -1.28
CA LYS A 188 -7.65 2.10 -0.22
C LYS A 188 -6.61 1.75 0.84
N TRP A 189 -5.84 2.74 1.27
CA TRP A 189 -4.97 2.58 2.42
C TRP A 189 -5.78 2.31 3.69
N ASN A 190 -5.52 1.19 4.35
CA ASN A 190 -6.04 0.87 5.66
C ASN A 190 -4.96 1.21 6.70
N ILE A 191 -5.26 2.20 7.55
CA ILE A 191 -4.34 2.71 8.56
C ILE A 191 -4.13 1.73 9.71
N GLU A 192 -5.09 0.85 9.95
CA GLU A 192 -4.96 -0.18 10.95
C GLU A 192 -3.97 -1.22 10.46
N THR A 193 -4.16 -1.79 9.27
CA THR A 193 -3.30 -2.86 8.74
C THR A 193 -1.99 -2.34 8.14
N ASN A 194 -1.88 -1.04 7.85
CA ASN A 194 -0.81 -0.41 7.07
C ASN A 194 -0.62 -1.09 5.70
N GLN A 195 -1.73 -1.36 5.03
CA GLN A 195 -1.74 -2.02 3.72
C GLN A 195 -2.78 -1.37 2.80
N VAL A 196 -2.58 -1.53 1.49
CA VAL A 196 -3.58 -1.20 0.48
C VAL A 196 -4.56 -2.35 0.35
N GLU A 197 -5.78 -2.10 0.82
CA GLU A 197 -6.88 -3.05 0.73
C GLU A 197 -7.71 -2.82 -0.52
N GLU A 198 -8.24 -3.92 -1.05
CA GLU A 198 -9.14 -3.86 -2.20
C GLU A 198 -10.39 -3.05 -1.88
N ILE A 199 -10.76 -2.14 -2.78
CA ILE A 199 -12.07 -1.49 -2.73
C ILE A 199 -13.04 -2.45 -3.38
N ASP A 200 -13.91 -3.06 -2.58
CA ASP A 200 -15.01 -3.87 -3.11
C ASP A 200 -16.03 -2.96 -3.81
N PRO A 201 -16.14 -2.98 -5.15
CA PRO A 201 -17.06 -2.12 -5.88
C PRO A 201 -18.52 -2.55 -5.68
N THR A 202 -18.76 -3.73 -5.10
CA THR A 202 -20.08 -4.33 -4.89
C THR A 202 -20.62 -4.11 -3.48
N GLY A 203 -19.82 -3.53 -2.57
CA GLY A 203 -20.22 -3.28 -1.19
C GLY A 203 -20.50 -4.55 -0.38
N GLY A 204 -19.80 -5.64 -0.68
CA GLY A 204 -19.96 -6.95 -0.04
C GLY A 204 -20.97 -7.86 -0.71
N ALA A 205 -21.50 -7.48 -1.88
CA ALA A 205 -22.51 -8.28 -2.59
C ALA A 205 -21.92 -9.53 -3.26
N LEU A 206 -20.60 -9.57 -3.47
CA LEU A 206 -19.89 -10.77 -3.94
C LEU A 206 -19.10 -11.43 -2.80
N PRO A 207 -19.03 -12.77 -2.76
CA PRO A 207 -18.16 -13.48 -1.83
C PRO A 207 -16.72 -13.05 -2.04
N LYS A 208 -15.99 -12.78 -0.94
CA LYS A 208 -14.55 -12.50 -1.00
C LYS A 208 -13.85 -13.68 -1.67
N ALA A 209 -13.10 -13.42 -2.74
CA ALA A 209 -12.25 -14.44 -3.34
C ALA A 209 -11.22 -14.89 -2.30
N GLN A 210 -11.24 -16.18 -1.95
CA GLN A 210 -10.21 -16.80 -1.14
C GLN A 210 -8.98 -16.98 -2.04
N ASN A 211 -7.90 -16.26 -1.72
CA ASN A 211 -6.56 -16.56 -2.23
C ASN A 211 -5.84 -17.40 -1.17
#